data_AF-I4F0K4-F1
#
_entry.id   AF-I4F0K4-F1
#
_cell.length_a   1.000
_cell.length_b   1.000
_cell.length_c   1.000
_cell.angle_alpha   90.00
_cell.angle_beta   90.00
_cell.angle_gamma   90.00
#
_symmetry.space_group_name_H-M   'P 1'
#
loop_
_entity.id
_entity.type
_entity.pdbx_description
1 polymer ?
#
loop_
_entity_poly.entity_id
_entity_poly.type
_entity_poly.pdbx_seq_one_letter_code
_entity_poly.pdbx_strand_id
1 'polypeptide(L)' 'MNPDLHLTVPAGFDDADADAQVHPIARLLFTARTNAEAFGKAQKWVSVHDVFLVDVSWDFVNDESEPFTLSIYFVFEEEP' A
#
# COMPACT_ATOMS: atom_id res chain seq x y z
N MET A 1 14.55 -3.16 -13.51
CA MET A 1 13.23 -3.29 -12.86
C MET A 1 12.56 -4.57 -13.36
N ASN A 2 11.81 -5.27 -12.49
CA ASN A 2 11.09 -6.49 -12.87
C ASN A 2 9.72 -6.09 -13.46
N PRO A 3 9.44 -6.35 -14.76
CA PRO A 3 8.19 -5.95 -15.41
C PRO A 3 6.94 -6.60 -14.81
N ASP A 4 7.08 -7.71 -14.08
CA ASP A 4 5.96 -8.40 -13.42
C ASP A 4 5.46 -7.68 -12.14
N LEU A 5 6.19 -6.66 -11.68
CA LEU A 5 5.83 -5.86 -10.49
C LEU A 5 5.22 -4.49 -10.85
N HIS A 6 4.94 -4.26 -12.14
CA HIS A 6 4.39 -2.99 -12.60
C HIS A 6 2.86 -3.09 -12.65
N LEU A 7 2.17 -2.11 -12.06
CA LEU A 7 0.74 -1.97 -12.25
C LEU A 7 0.52 -1.44 -13.66
N THR A 8 -0.06 -2.25 -14.56
CA THR A 8 -0.39 -1.77 -15.91
C THR A 8 -1.64 -0.90 -15.80
N VAL A 9 -1.45 0.41 -15.77
CA VAL A 9 -2.55 1.38 -15.77
C VAL A 9 -3.13 1.47 -17.20
N PRO A 10 -4.45 1.29 -17.39
CA PRO A 10 -5.07 1.44 -18.70
C PRO A 10 -4.79 2.82 -19.31
N ALA A 11 -4.56 2.86 -20.62
CA ALA A 11 -4.37 4.13 -21.32
C ALA A 11 -5.60 5.05 -21.11
N GLY A 12 -5.36 6.27 -20.63
CA GLY A 12 -6.42 7.24 -20.30
C GLY A 12 -7.06 7.06 -18.92
N PHE A 13 -6.46 6.27 -18.02
CA PHE A 13 -6.81 6.24 -16.59
C PHE A 13 -5.90 7.14 -15.76
N ASP A 14 -4.68 7.37 -16.24
CA ASP A 14 -3.78 8.40 -15.72
C ASP A 14 -4.27 9.76 -16.23
N ASP A 15 -5.26 10.31 -15.53
CA ASP A 15 -5.86 11.61 -15.80
C ASP A 15 -5.05 12.73 -15.12
N ALA A 16 -3.71 12.67 -15.21
CA ALA A 16 -2.81 13.69 -14.64
C ALA A 16 -3.12 15.11 -15.16
N ASP A 17 -3.71 15.21 -16.36
CA ASP A 17 -4.11 16.46 -17.02
C ASP A 17 -5.56 16.89 -16.72
N ALA A 18 -6.32 16.16 -15.89
CA ALA A 18 -7.71 16.51 -15.53
C ALA A 18 -7.81 17.23 -14.17
N ASP A 19 -8.82 18.11 -14.01
CA ASP A 19 -9.07 18.86 -12.76
C ASP A 19 -9.26 17.96 -11.52
N ALA A 20 -9.69 16.71 -11.73
CA ALA A 20 -9.75 15.67 -10.70
C ALA A 20 -8.70 14.60 -11.01
N GLN A 21 -7.45 14.87 -10.61
CA GLN A 21 -6.33 13.96 -10.82
C GLN A 21 -6.59 12.61 -10.14
N VAL A 22 -6.52 11.52 -10.90
CA VAL A 22 -6.56 10.14 -10.38
C VAL A 22 -5.14 9.61 -10.32
N HIS A 23 -4.62 9.43 -9.11
CA HIS A 23 -3.27 8.90 -8.89
C HIS A 23 -3.34 7.38 -8.66
N PRO A 24 -2.51 6.57 -9.33
CA PRO A 24 -2.44 5.14 -9.05
C PRO A 24 -1.88 4.91 -7.63
N ILE A 25 -2.70 4.34 -6.75
CA ILE A 25 -2.32 4.01 -5.36
C ILE A 25 -2.20 2.51 -5.21
N ALA A 26 -1.05 2.04 -4.73
CA ALA A 26 -0.84 0.66 -4.32
C ALA A 26 -1.38 0.44 -2.90
N ARG A 27 -1.88 -0.77 -2.64
CA ARG A 27 -2.29 -1.22 -1.31
C ARG A 27 -1.51 -2.47 -0.93
N LEU A 28 -0.96 -2.49 0.28
CA LEU A 28 -0.35 -3.69 0.88
C LEU A 28 -1.02 -4.02 2.21
N LEU A 29 -1.40 -5.29 2.39
CA LEU A 29 -2.08 -5.81 3.58
C LEU A 29 -1.11 -6.59 4.47
N PHE A 30 -1.12 -6.30 5.76
CA PHE A 30 -0.44 -7.05 6.81
C PHE A 30 -1.50 -7.66 7.75
N THR A 31 -1.39 -8.96 8.01
CA THR A 31 -2.16 -9.67 9.05
C THR A 31 -1.25 -9.97 10.24
N ALA A 32 -1.81 -10.00 11.45
CA ALA A 32 -1.07 -10.33 12.65
C ALA A 32 -1.98 -10.81 13.80
N ARG A 33 -1.37 -11.38 14.84
CA ARG A 33 -2.06 -11.77 16.08
C ARG A 33 -2.27 -10.60 17.04
N THR A 34 -1.54 -9.50 16.85
CA THR A 34 -1.69 -8.27 17.62
C THR A 34 -1.51 -7.05 16.72
N ASN A 35 -2.09 -5.92 17.12
CA ASN A 35 -1.84 -4.64 16.45
C ASN A 35 -0.34 -4.32 16.37
N ALA A 36 0.39 -4.47 17.49
CA ALA A 36 1.82 -4.16 17.54
C ALA A 36 2.64 -4.98 16.51
N GLU A 37 2.27 -6.23 16.31
CA GLU A 37 2.90 -7.09 15.30
C GLU A 37 2.57 -6.62 13.88
N ALA A 38 1.32 -6.24 13.58
CA ALA A 38 0.94 -5.71 12.26
C ALA A 38 1.72 -4.42 11.93
N PHE A 39 1.77 -3.47 12.87
CA PHE A 39 2.56 -2.24 12.71
C PHE A 39 4.06 -2.51 12.61
N GLY A 40 4.59 -3.48 13.36
CA GLY A 40 5.99 -3.88 13.27
C GLY A 40 6.35 -4.47 11.89
N LYS A 41 5.46 -5.30 11.32
CA LYS A 41 5.61 -5.82 9.94
C LYS A 41 5.61 -4.67 8.92
N ALA A 42 4.67 -3.74 9.04
CA ALA A 42 4.62 -2.56 8.17
C ALA A 42 5.86 -1.68 8.30
N GLN A 43 6.29 -1.38 9.54
CA GLN A 43 7.49 -0.58 9.83
C GLN A 43 8.76 -1.19 9.21
N LYS A 44 8.93 -2.51 9.33
CA LYS A 44 10.04 -3.21 8.68
C LYS A 44 9.98 -3.09 7.16
N TRP A 45 8.79 -3.18 6.57
CA TRP A 45 8.63 -3.09 5.13
C TRP A 45 8.94 -1.68 4.59
N VAL A 46 8.38 -0.62 5.21
CA VAL A 46 8.63 0.77 4.80
C VAL A 46 10.08 1.22 5.07
N SER A 47 10.80 0.60 6.01
CA SER A 47 12.22 0.90 6.22
C SER A 47 13.15 0.45 5.08
N VAL A 48 12.64 -0.38 4.17
CA VAL A 48 13.41 -0.99 3.07
C VAL A 48 12.96 -0.46 1.70
N HIS A 49 11.75 0.07 1.59
CA HIS A 49 11.17 0.53 0.33
C HIS A 49 10.97 2.03 0.36
N ASP A 50 11.40 2.71 -0.71
CA ASP A 50 11.20 4.14 -0.86
C ASP A 50 9.80 4.40 -1.41
N VAL A 51 8.88 4.80 -0.53
CA VAL A 51 7.46 4.97 -0.84
C VAL A 51 6.91 6.17 -0.10
N PHE A 52 5.99 6.88 -0.74
CA PHE A 52 5.18 7.88 -0.08
C PHE A 52 3.91 7.22 0.48
N LEU A 53 3.78 7.20 1.81
CA LEU A 53 2.62 6.65 2.49
C LEU A 53 1.45 7.64 2.40
N VAL A 54 0.42 7.28 1.66
CA VAL A 54 -0.79 8.10 1.45
C VAL A 54 -1.77 7.95 2.60
N ASP A 55 -2.04 6.71 3.03
CA ASP A 55 -3.00 6.43 4.10
C ASP A 55 -2.73 5.08 4.77
N VAL A 56 -3.32 4.87 5.94
CA VAL A 56 -3.34 3.60 6.67
C VAL A 56 -4.75 3.28 7.15
N SER A 57 -5.14 2.01 7.04
CA SER A 57 -6.38 1.50 7.63
C SER A 57 -6.11 0.25 8.43
N TRP A 58 -6.76 0.11 9.57
CA TRP A 58 -6.71 -1.09 10.40
C TRP A 58 -8.08 -1.72 10.55
N ASP A 59 -8.13 -3.03 10.75
CA ASP A 59 -9.37 -3.73 10.99
C ASP A 59 -9.16 -4.98 11.85
N PHE A 60 -10.24 -5.52 12.39
CA PHE A 60 -10.28 -6.79 13.09
C PHE A 60 -11.21 -7.77 12.36
N VAL A 61 -10.65 -8.85 11.84
CA VAL A 61 -11.39 -9.89 11.12
C VAL A 61 -11.68 -11.05 12.07
N ASN A 62 -12.95 -11.29 12.36
CA ASN A 62 -13.37 -12.40 13.23
C ASN A 62 -13.01 -13.76 12.60
N ASP A 63 -12.81 -14.76 13.45
CA ASP A 63 -12.53 -16.16 13.09
C ASP A 63 -11.24 -16.40 12.28
N GLU A 64 -10.37 -15.41 12.18
CA GLU A 64 -9.05 -15.53 11.55
C GLU A 64 -7.95 -15.84 12.57
N SER A 65 -6.94 -16.60 12.13
CA SER A 65 -5.77 -16.93 12.97
C SER A 65 -4.84 -15.74 13.24
N GLU A 66 -4.91 -14.73 12.37
CA GLU A 66 -4.25 -13.44 12.47
C GLU A 66 -5.30 -12.32 12.25
N PRO A 67 -6.12 -12.02 13.27
CA PRO A 67 -7.32 -11.20 13.08
C PRO A 67 -7.04 -9.71 12.93
N PHE A 68 -5.87 -9.23 13.38
CA PHE A 68 -5.52 -7.82 13.25
C PHE A 68 -4.94 -7.56 11.87
N THR A 69 -5.60 -6.69 11.12
CA THR A 69 -5.19 -6.33 9.77
C THR A 69 -4.78 -4.87 9.70
N LEU A 70 -3.74 -4.59 8.93
CA LEU A 70 -3.26 -3.24 8.63
C LEU A 70 -3.04 -3.17 7.12
N SER A 71 -3.77 -2.29 6.45
CA SER A 71 -3.48 -1.93 5.06
C SER A 71 -2.72 -0.62 5.03
N ILE A 72 -1.64 -0.57 4.28
CA ILE A 72 -0.97 0.68 3.88
C ILE A 72 -1.33 1.01 2.44
N TYR A 73 -1.55 2.28 2.16
CA TYR A 73 -1.80 2.83 0.83
C TYR A 73 -0.64 3.74 0.48
N PHE A 74 0.00 3.53 -0.65
CA PHE A 74 1.24 4.23 -0.98
C PHE A 74 1.41 4.40 -2.49
N VAL A 75 2.29 5.33 -2.85
CA VAL A 75 2.83 5.46 -4.21
C VAL A 75 4.34 5.21 -4.14
N PHE A 76 4.91 4.64 -5.21
CA PHE A 76 6.36 4.56 -5.34
C PHE A 76 6.87 5.95 -5.72
N GLU A 77 7.86 6.46 -5.00
CA GLU A 77 8.56 7.67 -5.44
C GLU A 77 9.47 7.26 -6.61
N GLU A 78 9.21 7.77 -7.81
CA GLU A 78 10.18 7.68 -8.90
C GLU A 78 11.32 8.66 -8.59
N GLU A 79 12.58 8.22 -8.73
CA GLU A 79 13.70 9.16 -8.64
C GLU A 79 13.50 10.31 -9.65
N PRO A 80 13.75 11.56 -9.24
CA PRO A 80 13.46 12.76 -10.05
C PRO A 80 14.16 12.82 -11.40
#